data_AF-A0A3P7NCA2-F1
#
_entry.id   AF-A0A3P7NCA2-F1
#
_cell.length_a   1.000
_cell.length_b   1.000
_cell.length_c   1.000
_cell.angle_alpha   90.00
_cell.angle_beta   90.00
_cell.angle_gamma   90.00
#
_symmetry.space_group_name_H-M   'P 1'
#
loop_
_entity.id
_entity.type
_entity.pdbx_description
1 polymer ?
#
loop_
_entity_poly.entity_id
_entity_poly.type
_entity_poly.pdbx_seq_one_letter_code
_entity_poly.pdbx_strand_id
1 'polypeptide(L)'
;MLLISRKREVSTNRVLAFVKRLASVCVAVSDTACLSSMLVSLLKFITLFPKCEVLFDSETEIGGVYDPEAGDPELCRPTSAVLWELQILRNHESATVSVSSGTVFWQRLLL
;
A
#
# COMPACT_ATOMS: atom_id res chain seq x y z
N MET A 1 -13.34 11.12 -2.21
CA MET A 1 -12.29 10.40 -1.45
C MET A 1 -12.49 10.63 0.05
N LEU A 2 -13.37 9.85 0.69
CA LEU A 2 -13.77 10.04 2.10
C LEU A 2 -12.59 9.93 3.09
N LEU A 3 -11.60 9.06 2.82
CA LEU A 3 -10.39 8.90 3.62
C LEU A 3 -9.53 10.18 3.71
N ILE A 4 -9.49 10.95 2.62
CA ILE A 4 -8.71 12.20 2.55
C ILE A 4 -9.47 13.33 3.23
N SER A 5 -10.80 13.37 3.06
CA SER A 5 -11.66 14.40 3.65
C SER A 5 -11.84 14.28 5.17
N ARG A 6 -11.64 13.08 5.74
CA ARG A 6 -11.83 12.79 7.18
C ARG A 6 -10.60 12.18 7.84
N LYS A 7 -9.40 12.60 7.44
CA LYS A 7 -8.10 12.06 7.89
C LYS A 7 -7.97 11.85 9.42
N ARG A 8 -8.66 12.65 10.25
CA ARG A 8 -8.62 12.60 11.71
C ARG A 8 -9.58 11.58 12.34
N GLU A 9 -10.60 11.14 11.61
CA GLU A 9 -11.68 10.25 12.09
C GLU A 9 -11.47 8.80 11.64
N VAL A 10 -10.51 8.55 10.73
CA VAL A 10 -10.23 7.22 10.19
C VAL A 10 -9.16 6.53 11.02
N SER A 11 -9.46 5.31 11.47
CA SER A 11 -8.50 4.49 12.21
C SER A 11 -7.27 4.15 11.35
N THR A 12 -6.15 3.89 12.03
CA THR A 12 -4.93 3.45 11.34
C THR A 12 -5.15 2.16 10.58
N ASN A 13 -5.84 1.17 11.18
CA ASN A 13 -6.12 -0.11 10.54
C ASN A 13 -6.90 0.06 9.23
N ARG A 14 -7.92 0.94 9.19
CA ARG A 14 -8.66 1.22 7.96
C ARG A 14 -7.77 1.77 6.83
N VAL A 15 -6.84 2.65 7.18
CA VAL A 15 -5.88 3.19 6.20
C VAL A 15 -4.94 2.10 5.71
N LEU A 16 -4.35 1.31 6.61
CA LEU A 16 -3.43 0.23 6.27
C LEU A 16 -4.10 -0.85 5.41
N ALA A 17 -5.31 -1.26 5.79
CA ALA A 17 -6.13 -2.20 5.05
C ALA A 17 -6.42 -1.71 3.62
N PHE A 18 -6.78 -0.43 3.50
CA PHE A 18 -7.03 0.20 2.21
C PHE A 18 -5.77 0.25 1.34
N VAL A 19 -4.64 0.69 1.90
CA VAL A 19 -3.34 0.75 1.19
C VAL A 19 -2.91 -0.63 0.73
N LYS A 20 -2.98 -1.64 1.60
CA LYS A 20 -2.61 -3.01 1.26
C LYS A 20 -3.49 -3.57 0.14
N ARG A 21 -4.82 -3.45 0.24
CA ARG A 21 -5.74 -3.90 -0.81
C ARG A 21 -5.55 -3.14 -2.12
N LEU A 22 -5.34 -1.83 -2.07
CA LEU A 22 -5.05 -1.03 -3.26
C LEU A 22 -3.78 -1.52 -3.97
N ALA A 23 -2.73 -1.85 -3.21
CA ALA A 23 -1.51 -2.43 -3.76
C ALA A 23 -1.77 -3.79 -4.42
N SER A 24 -2.57 -4.66 -3.79
CA SER A 24 -2.96 -5.95 -4.39
C SER A 24 -3.75 -5.78 -5.68
N VAL A 25 -4.65 -4.78 -5.76
CA VAL A 25 -5.36 -4.46 -7.01
C VAL A 25 -4.41 -3.95 -8.09
N CYS A 26 -3.41 -3.13 -7.74
CA CYS A 26 -2.41 -2.68 -8.72
C CYS A 26 -1.71 -3.85 -9.42
N VAL A 27 -1.43 -4.95 -8.71
CA VAL A 27 -0.81 -6.14 -9.33
C VAL A 27 -1.77 -6.87 -10.27
N ALA A 28 -3.08 -6.83 -10.01
CA ALA A 28 -4.09 -7.51 -10.80
C ALA A 28 -4.52 -6.74 -12.07
N VAL A 29 -4.23 -5.43 -12.16
CA VAL A 29 -4.63 -4.58 -13.29
C VAL A 29 -3.66 -4.73 -14.45
N SER A 30 -4.16 -5.12 -15.62
CA SER A 30 -3.36 -5.27 -16.85
C SER A 30 -3.19 -3.97 -17.65
N ASP A 31 -4.11 -3.02 -17.50
CA ASP A 31 -4.04 -1.74 -18.22
C ASP A 31 -2.99 -0.82 -17.58
N THR A 32 -1.95 -0.50 -18.36
CA THR A 32 -0.78 0.25 -17.88
C THR A 32 -1.10 1.69 -17.49
N ALA A 33 -2.05 2.35 -18.17
CA ALA A 33 -2.46 3.71 -17.85
C ALA A 33 -3.24 3.75 -16.52
N CYS A 34 -4.17 2.81 -16.34
CA CYS A 34 -4.92 2.63 -15.10
C CYS A 34 -3.97 2.31 -13.94
N LEU A 35 -3.10 1.30 -14.11
CA LEU A 35 -2.09 0.92 -13.12
C LEU A 35 -1.22 2.09 -12.69
N SER A 36 -0.74 2.89 -13.65
CA SER A 36 0.08 4.07 -13.35
C SER A 36 -0.68 5.09 -12.48
N SER A 37 -1.95 5.36 -12.78
CA SER A 37 -2.79 6.26 -11.99
C SER A 37 -3.07 5.74 -10.57
N MET A 38 -3.26 4.43 -10.43
CA MET A 38 -3.49 3.77 -9.14
C MET A 38 -2.22 3.77 -8.29
N LEU A 39 -1.06 3.52 -8.90
CA LEU A 39 0.24 3.62 -8.24
C LEU A 39 0.48 5.01 -7.69
N VAL A 40 0.32 6.06 -8.50
CA VAL A 40 0.46 7.45 -8.03
C VAL A 40 -0.45 7.73 -6.83
N SER A 41 -1.68 7.22 -6.86
CA SER A 41 -2.62 7.34 -5.75
C SER A 41 -2.13 6.60 -4.49
N LEU A 42 -1.66 5.35 -4.65
CA LEU A 42 -1.08 4.54 -3.57
C LEU A 42 0.10 5.24 -2.92
N LEU A 43 1.05 5.78 -3.71
CA LEU A 43 2.21 6.50 -3.20
C LEU A 43 1.79 7.76 -2.43
N LYS A 44 0.79 8.48 -2.94
CA LYS A 44 0.20 9.62 -2.25
C LYS A 44 -0.43 9.22 -0.91
N PHE A 45 -1.08 8.07 -0.81
CA PHE A 45 -1.59 7.56 0.47
C PHE A 45 -0.48 7.23 1.45
N ILE A 46 0.56 6.53 1.01
CA ILE A 46 1.71 6.15 1.86
C ILE A 46 2.42 7.40 2.42
N THR A 47 2.58 8.44 1.60
CA THR A 47 3.19 9.72 2.03
C THR A 47 2.27 10.54 2.94
N LEU A 48 0.96 10.54 2.70
CA LEU A 48 0.00 11.26 3.54
C LEU A 48 -0.18 10.63 4.93
N PHE A 49 0.00 9.32 5.06
CA PHE A 49 -0.24 8.57 6.29
C PHE A 49 1.06 7.90 6.75
N PRO A 50 1.87 8.55 7.60
CA PRO A 50 3.19 8.04 7.99
C PRO A 50 3.13 6.66 8.65
N LYS A 51 2.02 6.33 9.32
CA LYS A 51 1.79 5.01 9.92
C LYS A 51 1.77 3.84 8.91
N CYS A 52 1.65 4.11 7.61
CA CYS A 52 1.81 3.10 6.56
C CYS A 52 3.22 2.52 6.50
N GLU A 53 4.19 3.10 7.21
CA GLU A 53 5.56 2.60 7.33
C GLU A 53 5.63 1.16 7.84
N VAL A 54 4.70 0.75 8.72
CA VAL A 54 4.62 -0.63 9.21
C VAL A 54 4.49 -1.67 8.10
N LEU A 55 3.92 -1.28 6.95
CA LEU A 55 3.73 -2.19 5.81
C LEU A 55 5.02 -2.46 5.02
N PHE A 56 6.11 -1.76 5.32
CA PHE A 56 7.43 -2.03 4.74
C PHE A 56 8.27 -2.96 5.60
N ASP A 57 7.80 -3.26 6.81
CA ASP A 57 8.50 -4.12 7.76
C ASP A 57 8.01 -5.57 7.63
N SER A 58 8.95 -6.49 7.42
CA SER A 58 8.69 -7.92 7.35
C SER A 58 8.62 -8.61 8.72
N GLU A 59 9.10 -7.96 9.79
CA GLU A 59 9.18 -8.53 11.14
C GLU A 59 7.95 -8.20 12.00
N THR A 60 6.76 -8.17 11.38
CA THR A 60 5.52 -7.84 12.11
C THR A 60 4.94 -9.08 12.80
N GLU A 61 5.54 -9.49 13.93
CA GLU A 61 5.08 -10.63 14.76
C GLU A 61 3.79 -10.37 15.57
N ILE A 62 3.25 -9.15 15.51
CA ILE A 62 2.16 -8.74 16.40
C ILE A 62 0.81 -9.04 15.73
N GLY A 63 0.08 -10.04 16.24
CA GLY A 63 -1.37 -10.16 16.03
C GLY A 63 -1.87 -11.20 15.00
N GLY A 64 -0.99 -12.01 14.41
CA GLY A 64 -1.34 -13.12 13.51
C GLY A 64 -1.45 -12.73 12.02
N VAL A 65 -1.84 -13.69 11.17
CA VAL A 65 -1.80 -13.56 9.70
C VAL A 65 -2.79 -12.52 9.15
N TYR A 66 -2.37 -11.64 8.24
CA TYR A 66 -3.27 -10.74 7.52
C TYR A 66 -4.38 -11.49 6.75
N ASP A 67 -5.63 -11.02 6.88
CA ASP A 67 -6.80 -11.56 6.16
C ASP A 67 -7.33 -10.53 5.13
N PRO A 68 -7.05 -10.69 3.83
CA PRO A 68 -7.49 -9.74 2.81
C PRO A 68 -9.01 -9.72 2.62
N GLU A 69 -9.68 -10.86 2.83
CA GLU A 69 -11.11 -11.08 2.53
C GLU A 69 -12.03 -10.63 3.68
N ALA A 70 -11.46 -10.27 4.84
CA ALA A 70 -12.23 -9.76 5.96
C ALA A 70 -13.10 -8.55 5.55
N GLY A 71 -14.42 -8.67 5.71
CA GLY A 71 -15.36 -7.62 5.33
C GLY A 71 -15.15 -6.30 6.10
N ASP A 72 -14.78 -6.39 7.38
CA ASP A 72 -14.41 -5.22 8.18
C ASP A 72 -12.90 -4.95 8.10
N PRO A 73 -12.45 -3.80 7.54
CA PRO A 73 -11.04 -3.43 7.51
C PRO A 73 -10.39 -3.27 8.89
N GLU A 74 -11.15 -3.14 9.98
CA GLU A 74 -10.59 -3.15 11.34
C GLU A 74 -10.08 -4.54 11.76
N LEU A 75 -10.65 -5.60 11.20
CA LEU A 75 -10.41 -6.99 11.60
C LEU A 75 -9.42 -7.72 10.68
N CYS A 76 -9.03 -7.10 9.57
CA CYS A 76 -8.13 -7.72 8.58
C CYS A 76 -6.68 -7.87 9.05
N ARG A 77 -6.30 -7.30 10.20
CA ARG A 77 -4.92 -7.30 10.75
C ARG A 77 -3.87 -6.76 9.77
N PRO A 78 -4.06 -5.54 9.25
CA PRO A 78 -3.22 -5.01 8.18
C PRO A 78 -1.82 -4.61 8.65
N THR A 79 -1.60 -4.47 9.97
CA THR A 79 -0.28 -4.24 10.57
C THR A 79 0.67 -5.43 10.44
N SER A 80 0.14 -6.63 10.21
CA SER A 80 0.92 -7.87 10.04
C SER A 80 1.18 -8.18 8.55
N ALA A 81 0.89 -7.24 7.67
CA ALA A 81 1.04 -7.37 6.22
C ALA A 81 2.25 -6.58 5.73
N VAL A 82 2.85 -7.06 4.64
CA VAL A 82 4.00 -6.42 3.98
C VAL A 82 3.64 -6.05 2.54
N LEU A 83 4.09 -4.91 2.03
CA LEU A 83 3.87 -4.42 0.66
C LEU A 83 4.78 -5.09 -0.38
N TRP A 84 4.74 -6.42 -0.47
CA TRP A 84 5.45 -7.18 -1.50
C TRP A 84 5.04 -6.82 -2.93
N GLU A 85 3.84 -6.29 -3.12
CA GLU A 85 3.32 -5.84 -4.42
C GLU A 85 4.20 -4.78 -5.06
N LEU A 86 4.81 -3.88 -4.28
CA LEU A 86 5.71 -2.86 -4.83
C LEU A 86 6.97 -3.49 -5.43
N GLN A 87 7.48 -4.57 -4.83
CA GLN A 87 8.62 -5.31 -5.36
C GLN A 87 8.27 -6.07 -6.64
N ILE A 88 7.05 -6.63 -6.73
CA ILE A 88 6.55 -7.25 -7.96
C ILE A 88 6.44 -6.21 -9.07
N LEU A 89 5.82 -5.05 -8.78
CA LEU A 89 5.61 -3.97 -9.75
C LEU A 89 6.92 -3.28 -10.18
N ARG A 90 7.99 -3.36 -9.39
CA ARG A 90 9.34 -2.90 -9.79
C ARG A 90 9.87 -3.67 -10.99
N ASN A 91 9.48 -4.92 -11.17
CA ASN A 91 9.91 -5.77 -12.28
C ASN A 91 8.94 -5.75 -13.47
N HIS A 92 7.99 -4.80 -13.50
CA HIS A 92 7.00 -4.69 -14.57
C HIS A 92 7.63 -4.21 -15.89
N GLU A 93 7.14 -4.72 -17.03
CA GLU A 93 7.70 -4.45 -18.38
C GLU A 93 7.67 -2.96 -18.76
N SER A 94 6.59 -2.26 -18.37
CA SER A 94 6.49 -0.81 -18.53
C SER A 94 7.44 -0.08 -17.58
N ALA A 95 8.39 0.67 -18.16
CA ALA A 95 9.34 1.50 -17.42
C ALA A 95 8.66 2.51 -16.48
N THR A 96 7.51 3.08 -16.88
CA THR A 96 6.77 4.04 -16.05
C THR A 96 6.30 3.42 -14.73
N VAL A 97 5.81 2.18 -14.78
CA VAL A 97 5.34 1.43 -13.61
C VAL A 97 6.52 1.03 -12.72
N SER A 98 7.58 0.49 -13.33
CA SER A 98 8.81 0.07 -12.65
C SER A 98 9.50 1.21 -11.90
N VAL A 99 9.63 2.39 -12.52
CA VAL A 99 10.24 3.58 -11.89
C VAL A 99 9.38 4.10 -10.75
N SER A 100 8.06 4.16 -10.95
CA SER A 100 7.13 4.67 -9.94
C SER A 100 7.13 3.82 -8.67
N SER A 101 7.12 2.48 -8.80
CA SER A 101 7.18 1.58 -7.65
C SER A 101 8.54 1.64 -6.93
N GLY A 102 9.63 1.86 -7.67
CA GLY A 102 10.98 1.99 -7.12
C GLY A 102 11.22 3.26 -6.29
N THR A 103 10.49 4.34 -6.55
CA THR A 103 10.71 5.66 -5.92
C THR A 103 10.46 5.64 -4.41
N VAL A 104 9.51 4.84 -3.95
CA VAL A 104 9.14 4.75 -2.52
C VAL A 104 10.26 4.19 -1.66
N PHE A 105 11.02 3.23 -2.21
CA PHE A 105 12.09 2.55 -1.50
C PHE A 105 13.28 3.49 -1.23
N TRP A 106 13.60 4.37 -2.17
CA TRP A 106 14.76 5.27 -2.08
C TRP A 106 14.50 6.52 -1.25
N GLN A 107 13.28 7.03 -1.24
CA GLN A 107 12.94 8.27 -0.53
C GLN A 107 12.94 8.10 1.00
N ARG A 108 13.02 6.86 1.50
CA ARG A 108 12.91 6.52 2.93
C ARG A 108 14.06 5.67 3.47
N LEU A 109 15.03 5.26 2.64
CA LEU A 109 16.32 4.68 3.07
C LEU A 109 17.38 5.75 3.42
N LEU A 110 17.09 7.03 3.15
CA LEU A 110 17.98 8.19 3.35
C LEU A 110 17.55 9.10 4.53
N LEU A 111 16.59 8.66 5.35
CA LEU A 111 16.19 9.27 6.62
C LEU A 111 16.26 8.22 7.72
#